data_AF-A0A4S9SKF3-F1
#
_entry.id   AF-A0A4S9SKF3-F1
#
_cell.length_a   1.000
_cell.length_b   1.000
_cell.length_c   1.000
_cell.angle_alpha   90.00
_cell.angle_beta   90.00
_cell.angle_gamma   90.00
#
_symmetry.space_group_name_H-M   'P 1'
#
loop_
_entity.id
_entity.type
_entity.pdbx_description
1 polymer ?
#
loop_
_entity_poly.entity_id
_entity_poly.type
_entity_poly.pdbx_seq_one_letter_code
_entity_poly.pdbx_strand_id
1 'polypeptide(L)'
;MSMSSDTQAEMPPPSLSKAIHFGQFAVTSQVSCYHCYPSMDWHETLTATQVFYKTPLSFCLVNLKPLLPGHILVCPLRRVQHIDQLSAPEVTDLFSTVQLASRTLKRVYNASACNIAIQDGEAAGQSVPHVHAHLIPRRDGDMDAQGGGDKIYEQLEGEEGDVGKHQKEEEGVRKGKFPKVEDDKRKPRSMEEMEKEARWLAEEMQKDAHKFFNEPSS
;
A
#
# COMPACT_ATOMS: atom_id res chain seq x y z
N MET A 1 24.81 51.19 9.00
CA MET A 1 23.69 50.30 8.65
C MET A 1 24.19 49.33 7.59
N SER A 2 24.40 48.07 7.95
CA SER A 2 24.78 47.00 7.04
C SER A 2 24.06 45.75 7.52
N MET A 3 23.22 45.21 6.64
CA MET A 3 22.38 44.04 6.84
C MET A 3 23.26 42.79 6.88
N SER A 4 23.14 41.99 7.94
CA SER A 4 23.66 40.62 7.97
C SER A 4 22.67 39.71 7.26
N SER A 5 23.10 39.15 6.14
CA SER A 5 22.38 38.21 5.30
C SER A 5 22.09 36.90 6.04
N ASP A 6 20.81 36.51 6.04
CA ASP A 6 20.34 35.17 6.37
C ASP A 6 21.09 34.12 5.55
N THR A 7 21.84 33.24 6.21
CA THR A 7 22.30 31.98 5.64
C THR A 7 21.10 31.07 5.43
N GLN A 8 20.61 31.00 4.20
CA GLN A 8 19.75 29.91 3.75
C GLN A 8 20.53 28.60 3.95
N ALA A 9 20.07 27.75 4.85
CA ALA A 9 20.58 26.38 4.93
C ALA A 9 20.20 25.70 3.61
N GLU A 10 21.18 25.40 2.76
CA GLU A 10 20.96 24.60 1.56
C GLU A 10 20.39 23.25 1.98
N MET A 11 19.16 22.96 1.52
CA MET A 11 18.56 21.65 1.69
C MET A 11 19.40 20.64 0.89
N PRO A 12 19.76 19.47 1.47
CA PRO A 12 20.50 18.46 0.74
C PRO A 12 19.73 18.04 -0.51
N PRO A 13 20.41 17.77 -1.64
CA PRO A 13 19.75 17.30 -2.86
C PRO A 13 18.93 16.03 -2.54
N PRO A 14 17.79 15.82 -3.20
CA PRO A 14 16.97 14.63 -2.98
C PRO A 14 17.84 13.38 -3.13
N SER A 15 18.07 12.68 -2.03
CA SER A 15 18.84 11.44 -2.06
C SER A 15 18.02 10.42 -2.84
N LEU A 16 18.57 9.87 -3.93
CA LEU A 16 17.99 8.73 -4.63
C LEU A 16 17.82 7.59 -3.62
N SER A 17 16.59 7.40 -3.12
CA SER A 17 16.34 6.36 -2.14
C SER A 17 16.29 4.99 -2.83
N LYS A 18 16.81 3.97 -2.14
CA LYS A 18 16.87 2.58 -2.63
C LYS A 18 15.48 2.08 -3.03
N ALA A 19 15.43 1.21 -4.02
CA ALA A 19 14.21 0.54 -4.46
C ALA A 19 13.41 -0.07 -3.30
N ILE A 20 12.09 0.10 -3.30
CA ILE A 20 11.21 -0.54 -2.31
C ILE A 20 10.87 -1.94 -2.81
N HIS A 21 10.89 -2.89 -1.87
CA HIS A 21 10.56 -4.28 -2.15
C HIS A 21 9.38 -4.75 -1.32
N PHE A 22 8.47 -5.48 -1.97
CA PHE A 22 7.47 -6.30 -1.31
C PHE A 22 7.95 -7.75 -1.31
N GLY A 23 8.56 -8.20 -0.19
CA GLY A 23 9.28 -9.47 -0.15
C GLY A 23 10.48 -9.44 -1.11
N GLN A 24 10.45 -10.31 -2.12
CA GLN A 24 11.48 -10.37 -3.16
C GLN A 24 11.18 -9.46 -4.37
N PHE A 25 9.95 -8.97 -4.51
CA PHE A 25 9.50 -8.23 -5.69
C PHE A 25 9.84 -6.75 -5.55
N ALA A 26 10.48 -6.16 -6.56
CA ALA A 26 10.76 -4.72 -6.58
C ALA A 26 9.51 -3.97 -7.06
N VAL A 27 8.86 -3.22 -6.18
CA VAL A 27 7.57 -2.53 -6.45
C VAL A 27 7.74 -1.04 -6.77
N THR A 28 8.93 -0.51 -6.56
CA THR A 28 9.36 0.77 -7.14
C THR A 28 10.87 0.88 -7.17
N SER A 29 11.41 1.37 -8.29
CA SER A 29 12.84 1.58 -8.51
C SER A 29 13.33 2.97 -8.06
N GLN A 30 12.41 3.92 -7.84
CA GLN A 30 12.70 5.29 -7.46
C GLN A 30 11.65 5.81 -6.48
N VAL A 31 12.08 6.25 -5.30
CA VAL A 31 11.22 7.03 -4.42
C VAL A 31 11.89 8.36 -4.17
N SER A 32 11.31 9.41 -4.73
CA SER A 32 11.55 10.75 -4.25
C SER A 32 10.68 10.93 -3.00
N CYS A 33 11.32 10.96 -1.83
CA CYS A 33 10.66 11.20 -0.56
C CYS A 33 10.92 12.66 -0.21
N TYR A 34 9.89 13.50 -0.19
CA TYR A 34 10.01 14.85 0.33
C TYR A 34 9.55 14.87 1.78
N HIS A 35 10.44 15.35 2.62
CA HIS A 35 10.14 15.68 4.00
C HIS A 35 9.07 16.79 3.98
N CYS A 36 7.92 16.54 4.60
CA CYS A 36 6.86 17.54 4.76
C CYS A 36 7.41 18.77 5.49
N TYR A 37 7.54 19.91 4.82
CA TYR A 37 7.62 21.22 5.47
C TYR A 37 6.30 21.97 5.29
N PRO A 38 5.82 22.76 6.28
CA PRO A 38 4.44 23.23 6.34
C PRO A 38 4.13 24.41 5.41
N SER A 39 5.07 24.86 4.57
CA SER A 39 4.89 26.07 3.78
C SER A 39 5.44 25.94 2.37
N MET A 40 4.51 26.12 1.43
CA MET A 40 4.66 26.46 0.01
C MET A 40 4.81 25.28 -0.95
N ASP A 41 3.78 25.16 -1.80
CA ASP A 41 3.63 24.36 -3.02
C ASP A 41 4.84 23.52 -3.45
N TRP A 42 4.75 22.21 -3.23
CA TRP A 42 5.62 21.21 -3.83
C TRP A 42 4.77 20.22 -4.64
N HIS A 43 4.87 20.27 -5.97
CA HIS A 43 4.46 19.17 -6.83
C HIS A 43 5.69 18.29 -7.08
N GLU A 44 5.76 17.15 -6.40
CA GLU A 44 6.75 16.13 -6.67
C GLU A 44 6.07 14.89 -7.26
N THR A 45 6.47 14.52 -8.47
CA THR A 45 5.95 13.32 -9.14
C THR A 45 6.58 12.07 -8.50
N LEU A 46 5.80 11.29 -7.77
CA LEU A 46 6.18 9.90 -7.47
C LEU A 46 6.34 9.16 -8.81
N THR A 47 7.55 8.71 -9.14
CA THR A 47 7.79 7.67 -10.16
C THR A 47 7.55 6.26 -9.59
N ALA A 48 6.67 6.17 -8.60
CA ALA A 48 6.32 4.90 -7.99
C ALA A 48 5.17 4.29 -8.80
N THR A 49 5.47 3.17 -9.46
CA THR A 49 4.49 2.53 -10.34
C THR A 49 3.32 1.93 -9.57
N GLN A 50 3.56 1.49 -8.33
CA GLN A 50 2.56 0.81 -7.52
C GLN A 50 2.47 1.35 -6.07
N VAL A 51 3.52 2.01 -5.57
CA VAL A 51 3.56 2.60 -4.21
C VAL A 51 3.01 4.01 -4.23
N PHE A 52 2.05 4.32 -3.38
CA PHE A 52 1.38 5.64 -3.39
C PHE A 52 1.56 6.44 -2.10
N TYR A 53 2.10 5.82 -1.04
CA TYR A 53 2.39 6.50 0.21
C TYR A 53 3.58 5.85 0.91
N LYS A 54 4.37 6.66 1.62
CA LYS A 54 5.56 6.22 2.33
C LYS A 54 5.80 7.08 3.55
N THR A 55 6.14 6.43 4.66
CA THR A 55 6.68 7.04 5.87
C THR A 55 8.16 6.64 6.02
N PRO A 56 8.87 7.08 7.07
CA PRO A 56 10.22 6.59 7.33
C PRO A 56 10.32 5.07 7.58
N LEU A 57 9.22 4.39 7.96
CA LEU A 57 9.23 2.97 8.35
C LEU A 57 8.24 2.08 7.60
N SER A 58 7.26 2.62 6.87
CA SER A 58 6.21 1.87 6.17
C SER A 58 5.91 2.44 4.78
N PHE A 59 5.16 1.70 3.98
CA PHE A 59 4.65 2.13 2.68
C PHE A 59 3.30 1.50 2.35
N CYS A 60 2.55 2.14 1.44
CA CYS A 60 1.30 1.63 0.90
C CYS A 60 1.45 1.28 -0.59
N LEU A 61 0.88 0.14 -0.98
CA LEU A 61 1.02 -0.47 -2.31
C LEU A 61 -0.36 -0.85 -2.85
N VAL A 62 -0.64 -0.55 -4.12
CA VAL A 62 -1.85 -1.03 -4.79
C VAL A 62 -1.74 -2.52 -5.14
N ASN A 63 -2.82 -3.29 -5.00
CA ASN A 63 -2.78 -4.75 -5.19
C ASN A 63 -2.92 -5.15 -6.68
N LEU A 64 -2.11 -6.07 -7.19
CA LEU A 64 -2.20 -6.53 -8.58
C LEU A 64 -3.55 -7.19 -8.92
N LYS A 65 -4.10 -8.00 -8.00
CA LYS A 65 -5.41 -8.66 -8.14
C LYS A 65 -6.30 -8.32 -6.94
N PRO A 66 -6.88 -7.11 -6.90
CA PRO A 66 -7.72 -6.71 -5.78
C PRO A 66 -8.95 -7.63 -5.66
N LEU A 67 -9.32 -8.00 -4.42
CA LEU A 67 -10.56 -8.74 -4.13
C LEU A 67 -11.80 -7.87 -4.38
N LEU A 68 -11.72 -6.61 -3.97
CA LEU A 68 -12.71 -5.56 -4.23
C LEU A 68 -11.98 -4.27 -4.61
N PRO A 69 -12.64 -3.32 -5.30
CA PRO A 69 -12.08 -2.02 -5.59
C PRO A 69 -11.50 -1.34 -4.34
N GLY A 70 -10.27 -0.83 -4.43
CA GLY A 70 -9.57 -0.22 -3.29
C GLY A 70 -8.87 -1.18 -2.35
N HIS A 71 -8.78 -2.48 -2.68
CA HIS A 71 -7.91 -3.40 -1.96
C HIS A 71 -6.44 -3.00 -2.16
N ILE A 72 -5.82 -2.51 -1.08
CA ILE A 72 -4.38 -2.15 -1.01
C ILE A 72 -3.66 -2.99 0.04
N LEU A 73 -2.33 -2.88 0.06
CA LEU A 73 -1.46 -3.40 1.10
C LEU A 73 -0.74 -2.26 1.82
N VAL A 74 -0.53 -2.41 3.14
CA VAL A 74 0.37 -1.58 3.94
C VAL A 74 1.46 -2.46 4.54
N CYS A 75 2.72 -2.10 4.32
CA CYS A 75 3.87 -2.93 4.66
C CYS A 75 4.96 -2.11 5.37
N PRO A 76 5.75 -2.69 6.27
CA PRO A 76 6.97 -2.05 6.76
C PRO A 76 8.01 -1.97 5.62
N LEU A 77 8.92 -1.00 5.69
CA LEU A 77 10.06 -0.92 4.75
C LEU A 77 11.08 -2.02 5.02
N ARG A 78 11.25 -2.42 6.29
CA ARG A 78 12.12 -3.53 6.66
C ARG A 78 11.40 -4.85 6.39
N ARG A 79 12.02 -5.68 5.56
CA ARG A 79 11.50 -7.00 5.18
C ARG A 79 11.64 -8.01 6.31
N VAL A 80 10.60 -8.12 7.11
CA VAL A 80 10.44 -9.19 8.11
C VAL A 80 9.22 -10.02 7.78
N GLN A 81 9.28 -11.32 8.09
CA GLN A 81 8.19 -12.24 7.79
C GLN A 81 7.06 -12.11 8.81
N HIS A 82 7.42 -11.95 10.08
CA HIS A 82 6.49 -12.03 11.19
C HIS A 82 6.30 -10.70 11.93
N ILE A 83 5.12 -10.49 12.51
CA ILE A 83 4.82 -9.24 13.23
C ILE A 83 5.66 -9.09 14.49
N ASP A 84 6.02 -10.22 15.12
CA ASP A 84 6.87 -10.28 16.33
C ASP A 84 8.33 -9.89 16.06
N GLN A 85 8.73 -9.82 14.79
CA GLN A 85 10.04 -9.34 14.37
C GLN A 85 10.09 -7.82 14.20
N LEU A 86 8.95 -7.12 14.29
CA LEU A 86 8.88 -5.65 14.23
C LEU A 86 9.32 -5.02 15.54
N SER A 87 10.03 -3.90 15.44
CA SER A 87 10.30 -3.03 16.58
C SER A 87 9.04 -2.22 16.95
N ALA A 88 8.96 -1.75 18.20
CA ALA A 88 7.83 -0.93 18.65
C ALA A 88 7.59 0.34 17.78
N PRO A 89 8.62 1.05 17.29
CA PRO A 89 8.44 2.14 16.33
C PRO A 89 7.82 1.69 15.00
N GLU A 90 8.23 0.53 14.46
CA GLU A 90 7.68 0.02 13.20
C GLU A 90 6.22 -0.42 13.38
N VAL A 91 5.86 -1.05 14.50
CA VAL A 91 4.46 -1.38 14.81
C VAL A 91 3.61 -0.10 14.86
N THR A 92 4.11 0.92 15.55
CA THR A 92 3.39 2.20 15.70
C THR A 92 3.19 2.88 14.34
N ASP A 93 4.25 2.96 13.54
CA ASP A 93 4.20 3.58 12.22
C ASP A 93 3.34 2.78 11.22
N LEU A 94 3.41 1.44 11.24
CA LEU A 94 2.59 0.56 10.42
C LEU A 94 1.10 0.80 10.70
N PHE A 95 0.68 0.74 11.97
CA PHE A 95 -0.73 0.90 12.31
C PHE A 95 -1.24 2.34 12.18
N SER A 96 -0.38 3.35 12.39
CA SER A 96 -0.72 4.74 12.07
C SER A 96 -0.97 4.92 10.57
N THR A 97 -0.16 4.26 9.74
CA THR A 97 -0.32 4.25 8.28
C THR A 97 -1.60 3.50 7.87
N VAL A 98 -1.89 2.35 8.48
CA VAL A 98 -3.15 1.60 8.27
C VAL A 98 -4.36 2.47 8.63
N GLN A 99 -4.32 3.20 9.74
CA GLN A 99 -5.41 4.09 10.17
C GLN A 99 -5.66 5.20 9.15
N LEU A 100 -4.60 5.89 8.71
CA LEU A 100 -4.68 6.94 7.70
C LEU A 100 -5.23 6.39 6.37
N ALA A 101 -4.67 5.28 5.89
CA ALA A 101 -5.11 4.65 4.65
C ALA A 101 -6.57 4.21 4.71
N SER A 102 -7.01 3.59 5.81
CA SER A 102 -8.42 3.20 5.99
C SER A 102 -9.37 4.39 5.93
N ARG A 103 -9.00 5.54 6.52
CA ARG A 103 -9.77 6.78 6.43
C ARG A 103 -9.87 7.26 4.98
N THR A 104 -8.75 7.32 4.26
CA THR A 104 -8.72 7.75 2.86
C THR A 104 -9.55 6.82 1.98
N LEU A 105 -9.36 5.50 2.08
CA LEU A 105 -10.09 4.51 1.30
C LEU A 105 -11.61 4.61 1.52
N LYS A 106 -12.05 4.72 2.78
CA LYS A 106 -13.49 4.89 3.08
C LYS A 106 -14.07 6.12 2.39
N ARG A 107 -13.35 7.23 2.41
CA ARG A 107 -13.77 8.49 1.77
C ARG A 107 -13.83 8.36 0.25
N VAL A 108 -12.78 7.86 -0.38
CA VAL A 108 -12.65 7.89 -1.85
C VAL A 108 -13.43 6.77 -2.55
N TYR A 109 -13.66 5.64 -1.89
CA TYR A 109 -14.49 4.54 -2.41
C TYR A 109 -15.94 4.58 -1.89
N ASN A 110 -16.32 5.65 -1.17
CA ASN A 110 -17.65 5.82 -0.57
C ASN A 110 -18.08 4.58 0.24
N ALA A 111 -17.17 4.13 1.10
CA ALA A 111 -17.30 2.96 1.95
C ALA A 111 -17.54 3.36 3.40
N SER A 112 -18.37 2.60 4.11
CA SER A 112 -18.69 2.83 5.53
C SER A 112 -17.80 2.00 6.46
N ALA A 113 -17.25 0.89 5.97
CA ALA A 113 -16.41 -0.03 6.72
C ALA A 113 -15.14 -0.41 5.93
N CYS A 114 -14.24 -1.15 6.58
CA CYS A 114 -13.01 -1.63 5.98
C CYS A 114 -12.63 -2.95 6.64
N ASN A 115 -12.41 -4.01 5.86
CA ASN A 115 -11.69 -5.17 6.37
C ASN A 115 -10.21 -4.81 6.49
N ILE A 116 -9.61 -5.19 7.62
CA ILE A 116 -8.17 -5.05 7.89
C ILE A 116 -7.69 -6.43 8.34
N ALA A 117 -6.79 -7.05 7.58
CA ALA A 117 -6.31 -8.41 7.86
C ALA A 117 -4.80 -8.50 7.71
N ILE A 118 -4.15 -9.25 8.60
CA ILE A 118 -2.74 -9.61 8.53
C ILE A 118 -2.66 -11.13 8.64
N GLN A 119 -2.07 -11.77 7.63
CA GLN A 119 -1.78 -13.20 7.64
C GLN A 119 -0.32 -13.35 8.09
N ASP A 120 -0.12 -13.70 9.36
CA ASP A 120 1.21 -13.79 9.97
C ASP A 120 1.74 -15.24 9.91
N GLY A 121 2.52 -15.53 8.86
CA GLY A 121 3.09 -16.85 8.60
C GLY A 121 2.27 -17.73 7.64
N GLU A 122 2.93 -18.74 7.06
CA GLU A 122 2.36 -19.59 6.01
C GLU A 122 1.06 -20.29 6.44
N ALA A 123 1.00 -20.77 7.69
CA ALA A 123 -0.18 -21.42 8.25
C ALA A 123 -1.39 -20.49 8.40
N ALA A 124 -1.17 -19.16 8.39
CA ALA A 124 -2.23 -18.14 8.39
C ALA A 124 -2.60 -17.68 6.97
N GLY A 125 -2.04 -18.27 5.91
CA GLY A 125 -2.28 -17.90 4.52
C GLY A 125 -1.27 -16.91 3.92
N GLN A 126 -0.18 -16.59 4.64
CA GLN A 126 0.82 -15.64 4.14
C GLN A 126 1.55 -16.19 2.90
N SER A 127 1.32 -15.55 1.75
CA SER A 127 1.94 -15.97 0.48
C SER A 127 3.28 -15.28 0.17
N VAL A 128 3.49 -14.09 0.70
CA VAL A 128 4.74 -13.33 0.59
C VAL A 128 5.35 -13.19 1.99
N PRO A 129 6.60 -13.65 2.22
CA PRO A 129 7.25 -13.61 3.53
C PRO A 129 7.75 -12.20 3.87
N HIS A 130 6.79 -11.28 3.96
CA HIS A 130 6.97 -9.89 4.33
C HIS A 130 5.65 -9.45 4.98
N VAL A 131 5.67 -8.92 6.20
CA VAL A 131 4.45 -8.42 6.86
C VAL A 131 3.70 -7.46 5.93
N HIS A 132 2.41 -7.70 5.74
CA HIS A 132 1.52 -6.80 5.01
C HIS A 132 0.11 -6.85 5.59
N ALA A 133 -0.48 -5.68 5.77
CA ALA A 133 -1.88 -5.54 6.12
C ALA A 133 -2.71 -5.34 4.86
N HIS A 134 -3.68 -6.21 4.63
CA HIS A 134 -4.72 -6.03 3.62
C HIS A 134 -5.73 -5.00 4.14
N LEU A 135 -6.00 -3.96 3.35
CA LEU A 135 -7.11 -3.04 3.59
C LEU A 135 -8.09 -3.14 2.43
N ILE A 136 -9.34 -3.46 2.73
CA ILE A 136 -10.40 -3.64 1.74
C ILE A 136 -11.61 -2.79 2.16
N PRO A 137 -11.85 -1.62 1.53
CA PRO A 137 -13.00 -0.78 1.86
C PRO A 137 -14.30 -1.51 1.50
N ARG A 138 -15.29 -1.42 2.40
CA ARG A 138 -16.56 -2.15 2.32
C ARG A 138 -17.76 -1.21 2.20
N ARG A 139 -18.66 -1.57 1.29
CA ARG A 139 -19.99 -0.95 1.14
C ARG A 139 -21.05 -1.98 1.48
N ASP A 140 -22.21 -1.51 1.89
CA ASP A 140 -23.35 -2.41 2.10
C ASP A 140 -23.69 -3.14 0.79
N GLY A 141 -23.89 -4.46 0.88
CA GLY A 141 -24.20 -5.33 -0.26
C GLY A 141 -23.08 -5.56 -1.29
N ASP A 142 -21.83 -5.11 -1.05
CA ASP A 142 -20.73 -5.22 -2.03
C ASP A 142 -20.31 -6.65 -2.40
N MET A 143 -20.73 -7.62 -1.59
CA MET A 143 -20.45 -9.05 -1.75
C MET A 143 -21.71 -9.90 -1.99
N ASP A 144 -22.90 -9.30 -2.12
CA ASP A 144 -24.16 -10.06 -2.19
C ASP A 144 -24.19 -11.02 -3.39
N ALA A 145 -23.73 -10.54 -4.56
CA ALA A 145 -23.61 -11.36 -5.76
C ALA A 145 -22.56 -12.49 -5.64
N GLN A 146 -21.70 -12.43 -4.63
CA GLN A 146 -20.62 -13.38 -4.37
C GLN A 146 -20.97 -14.36 -3.23
N GLY A 147 -22.15 -14.21 -2.62
CA GLY A 147 -22.62 -15.07 -1.51
C GLY A 147 -22.56 -14.43 -0.12
N GLY A 148 -22.40 -13.11 -0.04
CA GLY A 148 -22.47 -12.33 1.19
C GLY A 148 -21.11 -11.94 1.77
N GLY A 149 -21.13 -11.12 2.82
CA GLY A 149 -19.94 -10.44 3.35
C GLY A 149 -18.80 -11.36 3.80
N ASP A 150 -19.11 -12.57 4.28
CA ASP A 150 -18.13 -13.52 4.83
C ASP A 150 -17.25 -14.17 3.75
N LYS A 151 -17.68 -14.12 2.48
CA LYS A 151 -16.92 -14.66 1.35
C LYS A 151 -15.56 -13.98 1.17
N ILE A 152 -15.39 -12.78 1.71
CA ILE A 152 -14.11 -12.08 1.67
C ILE A 152 -13.01 -12.85 2.42
N TYR A 153 -13.37 -13.59 3.49
CA TYR A 153 -12.40 -14.38 4.27
C TYR A 153 -11.97 -15.62 3.50
N GLU A 154 -12.92 -16.31 2.85
CA GLU A 154 -12.60 -17.43 1.96
C GLU A 154 -11.70 -16.98 0.80
N GLN A 155 -11.96 -15.80 0.23
CA GLN A 155 -11.14 -15.23 -0.84
C GLN A 155 -9.74 -14.85 -0.36
N LEU A 156 -9.59 -14.34 0.86
CA LEU A 156 -8.28 -14.03 1.46
C LEU A 156 -7.44 -15.28 1.72
N GLU A 157 -8.07 -16.39 2.12
CA GLU A 157 -7.39 -17.67 2.36
C GLU A 157 -7.13 -18.46 1.07
N GLY A 158 -7.95 -18.26 0.03
CA GLY A 158 -7.85 -18.95 -1.25
C GLY A 158 -6.81 -18.38 -2.21
N GLU A 159 -6.72 -18.98 -3.40
CA GLU A 159 -5.84 -18.51 -4.48
C GLU A 159 -6.11 -17.04 -4.85
N GLU A 160 -7.35 -16.62 -4.67
CA GLU A 160 -7.86 -15.28 -4.90
C GLU A 160 -7.12 -14.18 -4.12
N GLY A 161 -6.67 -14.49 -2.91
CA GLY A 161 -5.93 -13.61 -2.00
C GLY A 161 -4.42 -13.80 -2.05
N ASP A 162 -3.92 -14.79 -2.81
CA ASP A 162 -2.50 -15.14 -2.91
C ASP A 162 -1.71 -14.08 -3.70
N VAL A 163 -1.32 -13.01 -3.01
CA VAL A 163 -0.51 -11.92 -3.57
C VAL A 163 0.84 -12.42 -4.10
N GLY A 164 1.43 -13.46 -3.51
CA GLY A 164 2.71 -14.02 -3.94
C GLY A 164 2.65 -14.74 -5.29
N LYS A 165 1.60 -15.53 -5.53
CA LYS A 165 1.32 -16.17 -6.82
C LYS A 165 1.08 -15.12 -7.89
N HIS A 166 0.29 -14.09 -7.58
CA HIS A 166 -0.02 -13.02 -8.52
C HIS A 166 1.22 -12.23 -8.96
N GLN A 167 2.10 -11.88 -8.02
CA GLN A 167 3.36 -11.20 -8.32
C GLN A 167 4.29 -12.05 -9.21
N LYS A 168 4.38 -13.37 -8.96
CA LYS A 168 5.19 -14.29 -9.82
C LYS A 168 4.62 -14.45 -11.23
N GLU A 169 3.29 -14.46 -11.37
CA GLU A 169 2.62 -14.51 -12.67
C GLU A 169 2.94 -13.27 -13.51
N GLU A 170 2.97 -12.09 -12.88
CA GLU A 170 3.34 -10.83 -13.53
C GLU A 170 4.81 -10.78 -13.97
N GLU A 171 5.74 -11.21 -13.13
CA GLU A 171 7.18 -11.28 -13.47
C GLU A 171 7.52 -12.39 -14.50
N GLY A 172 6.52 -13.17 -14.96
CA GLY A 172 6.72 -14.25 -15.93
C GLY A 172 7.39 -15.50 -15.36
N VAL A 173 7.53 -15.61 -14.03
CA VAL A 173 8.19 -16.73 -13.36
C VAL A 173 7.18 -17.87 -13.12
N ARG A 174 6.83 -18.61 -14.18
CA ARG A 174 6.08 -19.87 -14.05
C ARG A 174 7.01 -21.05 -13.80
N LYS A 175 7.05 -21.57 -12.56
CA LYS A 175 7.54 -22.93 -12.30
C LYS A 175 6.36 -23.92 -12.41
N GLY A 176 6.28 -24.63 -13.54
CA GLY A 176 5.47 -25.86 -13.65
C GLY A 176 4.66 -26.00 -14.95
N LYS A 177 4.75 -27.18 -15.56
CA LYS A 177 3.84 -27.69 -16.60
C LYS A 177 2.56 -28.21 -15.91
N PHE A 178 1.55 -27.37 -15.76
CA PHE A 178 0.18 -27.82 -15.56
C PHE A 178 -0.74 -27.12 -16.56
N PRO A 179 -1.78 -27.81 -17.09
CA PRO A 179 -2.75 -27.18 -17.97
C PRO A 179 -3.44 -26.03 -17.26
N LYS A 180 -3.77 -24.99 -18.03
CA LYS A 180 -4.49 -23.81 -17.60
C LYS A 180 -5.85 -24.25 -17.04
N VAL A 181 -6.02 -24.26 -15.72
CA VAL A 181 -7.36 -24.17 -15.14
C VAL A 181 -7.78 -22.73 -15.38
N GLU A 182 -8.46 -22.50 -16.50
CA GLU A 182 -9.16 -21.24 -16.76
C GLU A 182 -10.41 -21.22 -15.88
N ASP A 183 -10.27 -20.86 -14.61
CA ASP A 183 -11.44 -20.55 -13.80
C ASP A 183 -11.15 -19.53 -12.70
N ASP A 184 -10.46 -18.46 -13.08
CA ASP A 184 -10.47 -17.23 -12.28
C ASP A 184 -11.15 -16.12 -13.07
N LYS A 185 -12.32 -15.69 -12.59
CA LYS A 185 -13.09 -14.59 -13.17
C LYS A 185 -12.35 -13.25 -13.02
N ARG A 186 -11.32 -13.16 -12.16
CA ARG A 186 -10.55 -11.94 -11.93
C ARG A 186 -9.23 -11.98 -12.71
N LYS A 187 -9.09 -11.06 -13.67
CA LYS A 187 -7.84 -10.86 -14.42
C LYS A 187 -6.91 -9.93 -13.65
N PRO A 188 -5.58 -10.18 -13.64
CA PRO A 188 -4.61 -9.22 -13.13
C PRO A 188 -4.71 -7.89 -13.86
N ARG A 189 -4.55 -6.81 -13.10
CA ARG A 189 -4.55 -5.44 -13.62
C ARG A 189 -3.31 -5.20 -14.45
N SER A 190 -3.41 -4.29 -15.41
CA SER A 190 -2.24 -3.79 -16.13
C SER A 190 -1.44 -2.82 -15.25
N MET A 191 -0.14 -2.69 -15.55
CA MET A 191 0.72 -1.71 -14.88
C MET A 191 0.22 -0.28 -15.03
N GLU A 192 -0.34 0.08 -16.19
CA GLU A 192 -0.94 1.41 -16.42
C GLU A 192 -2.13 1.68 -15.48
N GLU A 193 -3.00 0.68 -15.25
CA GLU A 193 -4.11 0.81 -14.30
C GLU A 193 -3.62 0.96 -12.87
N MET A 194 -2.61 0.18 -12.47
CA MET A 194 -2.00 0.26 -11.15
C MET A 194 -1.33 1.62 -10.91
N GLU A 195 -0.58 2.12 -11.90
CA GLU A 195 0.06 3.44 -11.86
C GLU A 195 -0.96 4.56 -11.72
N LYS A 196 -2.07 4.47 -12.46
CA LYS A 196 -3.14 5.46 -12.39
C LYS A 196 -3.82 5.46 -11.03
N GLU A 197 -4.12 4.29 -10.47
CA GLU A 197 -4.69 4.18 -9.13
C GLU A 197 -3.71 4.67 -8.07
N ALA A 198 -2.43 4.28 -8.15
CA ALA A 198 -1.41 4.71 -7.20
C ALA A 198 -1.24 6.23 -7.21
N ARG A 199 -1.17 6.86 -8.39
CA ARG A 199 -1.07 8.33 -8.51
C ARG A 199 -2.27 9.03 -7.90
N TRP A 200 -3.47 8.55 -8.20
CA TRP A 200 -4.70 9.12 -7.64
C TRP A 200 -4.78 8.96 -6.11
N LEU A 201 -4.45 7.77 -5.59
CA LEU A 201 -4.43 7.54 -4.14
C LEU A 201 -3.36 8.36 -3.43
N ALA A 202 -2.22 8.63 -4.06
CA ALA A 202 -1.18 9.50 -3.49
C ALA A 202 -1.71 10.92 -3.25
N GLU A 203 -2.39 11.51 -4.23
CA GLU A 203 -3.01 12.83 -4.11
C GLU A 203 -4.08 12.86 -3.01
N GLU A 204 -4.92 11.82 -2.95
CA GLU A 204 -6.00 11.75 -1.97
C GLU A 204 -5.50 11.51 -0.54
N MET A 205 -4.47 10.69 -0.37
CA MET A 205 -3.88 10.40 0.93
C MET A 205 -3.10 11.60 1.46
N GLN A 206 -2.47 12.40 0.60
CA GLN A 206 -1.81 13.65 1.00
C GLN A 206 -2.80 14.66 1.61
N LYS A 207 -4.00 14.79 1.02
CA LYS A 207 -5.08 15.64 1.55
C LYS A 207 -5.53 15.20 2.96
N ASP A 208 -5.62 13.89 3.19
CA ASP A 208 -6.00 13.35 4.49
C ASP A 208 -4.86 13.39 5.50
N ALA A 209 -3.61 13.15 5.09
CA ALA A 209 -2.44 13.21 5.96
C ALA A 209 -2.26 14.59 6.58
N HIS A 210 -2.44 15.64 5.77
CA HIS A 210 -2.37 17.02 6.25
C HIS A 210 -3.38 17.30 7.37
N LYS A 211 -4.61 16.78 7.24
CA LYS A 211 -5.65 16.92 8.28
C LYS A 211 -5.36 16.04 9.49
N PHE A 212 -4.94 14.79 9.24
CA PHE A 212 -4.76 13.78 10.27
C PHE A 212 -3.66 14.13 11.27
N PHE A 213 -2.55 14.71 10.81
CA PHE A 213 -1.42 15.07 11.67
C PHE A 213 -1.44 16.52 12.18
N ASN A 214 -2.19 17.44 11.54
CA ASN A 214 -2.15 18.86 11.89
C ASN A 214 -3.45 19.42 12.49
N GLU A 215 -4.58 18.72 12.41
CA GLU A 215 -5.82 19.14 13.06
C GLU A 215 -5.97 18.42 14.41
N PRO A 216 -6.28 19.15 15.51
CA PRO A 216 -6.50 18.52 16.81
C PRO A 216 -7.70 17.57 16.73
N SER A 217 -7.59 16.41 17.38
CA SER A 217 -8.71 15.47 17.50
C SER A 217 -9.87 16.17 18.20
N SER A 218 -10.99 16.28 17.49
CA SER A 218 -12.27 16.76 18.02
C SER A 218 -12.89 15.78 19.00
#